data_AF-Q2JHR3-F1
#
_entry.id   AF-Q2JHR3-F1
#
_cell.length_a   1.000
_cell.length_b   1.000
_cell.length_c   1.000
_cell.angle_alpha   90.00
_cell.angle_beta   90.00
_cell.angle_gamma   90.00
#
_symmetry.space_group_name_H-M   'P 1'
#
loop_
_entity.id
_entity.type
_entity.pdbx_description
1 polymer ?
#
loop_
_entity_poly.entity_id
_entity_poly.type
_entity_poly.pdbx_seq_one_letter_code
_entity_poly.pdbx_strand_id
1 'polypeptide(L)' 'MVFLASLPEGYELFDPLIDILPIIPVLFFLLAFVWQAAVGFK' A
#
# COMPACT_ATOMS: atom_id res chain seq x y z
N MET A 1 -10.83 15.44 1.22
CA MET A 1 -11.67 14.50 0.46
C MET A 1 -10.74 13.68 -0.40
N VAL A 2 -10.64 12.37 -0.15
CA VAL A 2 -9.98 11.46 -1.09
C VAL A 2 -10.94 11.34 -2.27
N PHE A 3 -10.53 11.80 -3.45
CA PHE A 3 -11.34 11.65 -4.66
C PHE A 3 -11.28 10.18 -5.09
N LEU A 4 -12.35 9.44 -4.86
CA LEU A 4 -12.62 8.17 -5.54
C LEU A 4 -13.25 8.51 -6.90
N ALA A 5 -12.43 9.02 -7.81
CA ALA A 5 -12.82 9.08 -9.21
C ALA A 5 -12.72 7.68 -9.79
N SER A 6 -13.66 7.30 -10.65
CA SER A 6 -13.59 6.05 -11.41
C SER A 6 -12.28 5.99 -12.19
N LEU A 7 -11.70 4.80 -12.34
CA LEU A 7 -10.55 4.63 -13.22
C LEU A 7 -10.93 4.96 -14.68
N PRO A 8 -9.96 5.38 -15.50
CA PRO A 8 -10.16 5.54 -16.92
C PRO A 8 -10.61 4.24 -17.59
N GLU A 9 -11.30 4.36 -18.73
CA GLU A 9 -11.75 3.22 -19.53
C GLU A 9 -10.57 2.28 -19.87
N GLY A 10 -10.77 0.98 -19.68
CA GLY A 10 -9.73 -0.05 -19.87
C GLY A 10 -8.86 -0.36 -18.65
N TYR A 11 -8.99 0.40 -17.54
CA TYR A 11 -8.27 0.13 -16.28
C TYR A 11 -9.16 -0.43 -15.16
N GLU A 12 -10.46 -0.60 -15.42
CA GLU A 12 -11.48 -1.08 -14.46
C GLU A 12 -11.09 -2.40 -13.77
N LEU A 13 -10.36 -3.29 -14.47
CA LEU A 13 -9.85 -4.54 -13.88
C LEU A 13 -8.91 -4.31 -12.68
N PHE A 14 -8.28 -3.13 -12.60
CA PHE A 14 -7.33 -2.76 -11.55
C PHE A 14 -7.97 -1.99 -10.38
N ASP A 15 -9.29 -1.73 -10.40
CA ASP A 15 -10.00 -1.09 -9.29
C ASP A 15 -9.64 -1.75 -7.93
N PRO A 16 -9.69 -3.10 -7.79
CA PRO A 16 -9.36 -3.75 -6.51
C PRO A 16 -7.91 -3.55 -6.07
N LEU A 17 -6.97 -3.36 -7.02
CA LEU A 17 -5.57 -3.10 -6.70
C LEU A 17 -5.40 -1.67 -6.17
N ILE A 18 -6.04 -0.70 -6.83
CA ILE A 18 -6.00 0.72 -6.47
C ILE A 18 -6.55 0.93 -5.06
N ASP A 19 -7.63 0.22 -4.70
CA ASP A 19 -8.22 0.23 -3.35
C ASP A 19 -7.22 -0.16 -2.25
N ILE A 20 -6.21 -0.98 -2.59
CA ILE A 20 -5.19 -1.46 -1.64
C ILE A 20 -4.00 -0.49 -1.56
N LEU A 21 -3.66 0.22 -2.63
CA LEU A 21 -2.45 1.09 -2.67
C LEU A 21 -2.31 2.07 -1.48
N PRO A 22 -3.39 2.67 -0.93
CA PRO A 22 -3.30 3.54 0.24
C PRO A 22 -2.70 2.87 1.48
N ILE A 23 -2.66 1.53 1.57
CA ILE A 23 -2.06 0.81 2.70
C ILE A 23 -0.53 0.76 2.67
N ILE A 24 0.09 1.04 1.52
CA ILE A 24 1.54 0.94 1.31
C ILE A 24 2.38 1.67 2.39
N PRO A 25 2.04 2.89 2.83
CA PRO A 25 2.79 3.56 3.90
C PRO A 25 2.83 2.75 5.21
N VAL A 26 1.74 2.06 5.57
CA VAL A 26 1.69 1.19 6.75
C VAL A 26 2.59 -0.03 6.54
N LEU A 27 2.61 -0.60 5.35
CA LEU A 27 3.50 -1.72 5.02
C LEU A 27 4.98 -1.34 5.19
N PHE A 28 5.38 -0.13 4.77
CA PHE A 28 6.75 0.37 4.98
C PHE A 28 7.07 0.63 6.46
N PHE A 29 6.11 1.15 7.22
CA PHE A 29 6.27 1.30 8.67
C PHE A 29 6.50 -0.07 9.33
N LEU A 30 5.69 -1.09 8.99
CA LEU A 30 5.85 -2.45 9.49
C LEU A 30 7.16 -3.10 9.01
N LEU A 31 7.57 -2.82 7.78
CA LEU A 31 8.83 -3.31 7.23
C LEU A 31 10.05 -2.84 8.05
N ALA A 32 9.99 -1.65 8.66
CA ALA A 32 11.05 -1.20 9.57
C ALA A 32 11.21 -2.14 10.77
N PHE A 33 10.11 -2.65 11.34
CA PHE A 33 10.16 -3.63 12.44
C PHE A 33 10.63 -5.00 11.96
N VAL A 34 10.22 -5.42 10.76
CA VAL A 34 10.74 -6.66 10.14
C VAL A 34 12.25 -6.57 9.94
N TRP A 35 12.75 -5.44 9.44
CA TRP A 35 14.18 -5.20 9.28
C TRP A 35 14.91 -5.19 10.62
N GLN A 36 14.38 -4.48 11.61
CA GLN A 36 14.95 -4.45 12.96
C GLN A 36 14.99 -5.85 13.59
N ALA A 37 13.93 -6.64 13.46
CA ALA A 37 13.91 -8.03 13.91
C ALA A 37 14.98 -8.88 13.22
N ALA A 38 15.19 -8.69 11.91
CA ALA A 38 16.20 -9.43 11.14
C ALA A 38 17.64 -9.13 11.59
N VAL A 39 17.92 -7.92 12.08
CA VAL A 39 19.24 -7.54 12.59
C VAL A 39 19.37 -7.64 14.12
N GLY A 40 18.30 -8.09 14.80
CA GLY A 40 18.27 -8.36 16.23
C GLY A 40 18.00 -7.17 17.14
N PHE A 41 17.28 -6.15 16.65
CA PHE A 41 16.94 -4.93 17.41
C PHE A 41 18.15 -4.29 18.11
N LYS A 42 19.24 -4.11 17.35
CA LYS A 42 20.46 -3.44 17.82
C LYS A 42 20.36 -1.93 17.65
#